data_AF-A0A9X1PSF9-F1
#
_entry.id   AF-A0A9X1PSF9-F1
#
_cell.length_a   1.000
_cell.length_b   1.000
_cell.length_c   1.000
_cell.angle_alpha   90.00
_cell.angle_beta   90.00
_cell.angle_gamma   90.00
#
_symmetry.space_group_name_H-M   'P 1'
#
loop_
_entity.id
_entity.type
_entity.pdbx_description
1 polymer ?
#
loop_
_entity_poly.entity_id
_entity_poly.type
_entity_poly.pdbx_seq_one_letter_code
_entity_poly.pdbx_strand_id
1 'polypeptide(L)'
;MSYKIIASKDFEKDLKRLVKKYASLAQETTDLIKSIANNPVQGKPIGKDCFKIRLAIKSKGRGKSGGARIITCVFTFQEEVVLLTIYDKAEKENIKAKELDDLLNAIGRNY
;
A
#
# COMPACT_ATOMS: atom_id res chain seq x y z
N MET A 1 2.02 -14.34 -15.80
CA MET A 1 3.24 -13.73 -15.23
C MET A 1 2.85 -13.06 -13.93
N SER A 2 3.61 -13.28 -12.84
CA SER A 2 3.29 -12.74 -11.51
C SER A 2 4.43 -11.87 -11.02
N TYR A 3 4.13 -10.64 -10.58
CA TYR A 3 5.11 -9.74 -10.00
C TYR A 3 5.50 -10.20 -8.59
N LYS A 4 6.78 -10.06 -8.27
CA LYS A 4 7.29 -10.28 -6.91
C LYS A 4 6.87 -9.12 -6.01
N ILE A 5 6.22 -9.44 -4.89
CA ILE A 5 5.74 -8.43 -3.93
C ILE A 5 6.75 -8.29 -2.79
N ILE A 6 7.15 -7.06 -2.52
CA ILE A 6 8.08 -6.71 -1.42
C ILE A 6 7.37 -5.73 -0.48
N ALA A 7 7.40 -6.00 0.81
CA ALA A 7 6.95 -5.06 1.82
C ALA A 7 8.13 -4.21 2.30
N SER A 8 7.95 -2.89 2.36
CA SER A 8 8.92 -2.01 3.03
C SER A 8 8.84 -2.18 4.56
N LYS A 9 9.89 -1.76 5.27
CA LYS A 9 9.89 -1.74 6.74
C LYS A 9 8.77 -0.86 7.30
N ASP A 10 8.49 0.27 6.66
CA ASP A 10 7.40 1.17 7.07
C ASP A 10 6.03 0.52 6.85
N PHE A 11 5.83 -0.16 5.72
CA PHE A 11 4.61 -0.91 5.47
C PHE A 11 4.38 -1.99 6.52
N GLU A 12 5.39 -2.80 6.86
CA GLU A 12 5.26 -3.84 7.88
C GLU A 12 4.91 -3.26 9.25
N LYS A 13 5.60 -2.18 9.65
CA LYS A 13 5.37 -1.45 10.90
C LYS A 13 3.95 -0.92 10.97
N ASP A 14 3.50 -0.23 9.93
CA ASP A 14 2.18 0.39 9.87
C ASP A 14 1.07 -0.66 9.80
N LEU A 15 1.25 -1.72 9.00
CA LEU A 15 0.32 -2.83 8.91
C LEU A 15 0.17 -3.51 10.27
N LYS A 16 1.28 -3.82 10.95
CA LYS A 16 1.26 -4.46 12.28
C LYS A 16 0.48 -3.65 13.30
N ARG A 17 0.58 -2.32 13.25
CA ARG A 17 -0.23 -1.43 14.10
C ARG A 17 -1.71 -1.49 13.73
N LEU A 18 -2.03 -1.44 12.44
CA LEU A 18 -3.42 -1.41 11.98
C LEU A 18 -4.14 -2.75 12.13
N VAL A 19 -3.49 -3.89 11.94
CA VAL A 19 -4.12 -5.22 12.15
C VAL A 19 -4.50 -5.48 13.61
N LYS A 20 -3.76 -4.87 14.56
CA LYS A 20 -4.15 -4.89 15.99
C LYS A 20 -5.43 -4.08 16.24
N LYS A 21 -5.66 -3.03 15.46
CA LYS A 21 -6.85 -2.15 15.58
C LYS A 21 -8.05 -2.72 14.82
N TYR A 22 -7.80 -3.40 13.70
CA TYR A 22 -8.83 -3.88 12.79
C TYR A 22 -8.66 -5.37 12.52
N ALA A 23 -9.46 -6.19 13.21
CA ALA A 23 -9.34 -7.64 13.21
C ALA A 23 -9.43 -8.27 11.80
N SER A 24 -10.17 -7.67 10.86
CA SER A 24 -10.26 -8.24 9.50
C SER A 24 -9.04 -7.93 8.64
N LEU A 25 -8.36 -6.79 8.85
CA LEU A 25 -7.43 -6.15 7.90
C LEU A 25 -6.35 -7.07 7.33
N ALA A 26 -5.89 -8.04 8.12
CA ALA A 26 -4.90 -9.03 7.67
C ALA A 26 -5.40 -9.82 6.45
N GLN A 27 -6.69 -10.20 6.44
CA GLN A 27 -7.30 -10.92 5.34
C GLN A 27 -7.42 -10.03 4.09
N GLU A 28 -7.95 -8.81 4.20
CA GLU A 28 -8.08 -7.93 3.02
C GLU A 28 -6.71 -7.54 2.45
N THR A 29 -5.68 -7.41 3.29
CA THR A 29 -4.30 -7.17 2.83
C THR A 29 -3.75 -8.38 2.09
N THR A 30 -4.00 -9.60 2.58
CA THR A 30 -3.60 -10.85 1.89
C THR A 30 -4.27 -10.99 0.53
N ASP A 31 -5.57 -10.69 0.46
CA ASP A 31 -6.33 -10.74 -0.79
C ASP A 31 -5.81 -9.69 -1.79
N LEU A 32 -5.47 -8.50 -1.30
CA LEU A 32 -4.88 -7.46 -2.13
C LEU A 32 -3.50 -7.86 -2.66
N ILE A 33 -2.63 -8.46 -1.85
CA ILE A 33 -1.30 -8.93 -2.30
C ILE A 33 -1.43 -9.93 -3.45
N LYS A 34 -2.36 -10.88 -3.35
CA LYS A 34 -2.65 -11.83 -4.44
C LYS A 34 -3.14 -11.13 -5.70
N SER A 35 -3.95 -10.08 -5.54
CA SER A 35 -4.43 -9.27 -6.66
C SER A 35 -3.28 -8.51 -7.33
N ILE A 36 -2.42 -7.85 -6.55
CA ILE A 36 -1.28 -7.07 -7.06
C ILE A 36 -0.28 -7.96 -7.78
N ALA A 37 -0.03 -9.17 -7.29
CA ALA A 37 0.89 -10.11 -7.94
C ALA A 37 0.46 -10.40 -9.39
N ASN A 38 -0.83 -10.44 -9.68
CA ASN A 38 -1.36 -10.71 -11.03
C ASN A 38 -1.61 -9.44 -11.85
N ASN A 39 -1.92 -8.33 -11.17
CA ASN A 39 -2.13 -7.03 -11.78
C ASN A 39 -1.40 -5.98 -10.95
N PRO A 40 -0.14 -5.63 -11.29
CA PRO A 40 0.70 -4.75 -10.44
C PRO A 40 0.23 -3.30 -10.43
N VAL A 41 -0.43 -2.84 -11.50
CA VAL A 41 -0.91 -1.47 -11.66
C VAL A 41 -2.36 -1.39 -11.20
N GLN A 42 -2.56 -0.98 -9.94
CA GLN A 42 -3.88 -0.83 -9.34
C GLN A 42 -4.02 0.47 -8.57
N GLY A 43 -5.21 1.06 -8.61
CA GLY A 43 -5.54 2.28 -7.87
C GLY A 43 -5.25 3.57 -8.64
N LYS A 44 -5.16 4.68 -7.91
CA LYS A 44 -4.94 6.00 -8.52
C LYS A 44 -3.45 6.30 -8.62
N PRO A 45 -2.90 6.66 -9.80
CA PRO A 45 -1.51 7.07 -9.91
C PRO A 45 -1.25 8.33 -9.07
N ILE A 46 -0.10 8.36 -8.39
CA ILE A 46 0.35 9.49 -7.58
C ILE A 46 1.76 9.99 -7.97
N GLY A 47 2.30 9.50 -9.10
CA GLY A 47 3.63 9.82 -9.64
C GLY A 47 4.68 8.77 -9.31
N LYS A 48 5.83 8.79 -10.01
CA LYS A 48 7.00 7.91 -9.78
C LYS A 48 6.66 6.40 -9.83
N ASP A 49 5.78 6.03 -10.75
CA ASP A 49 5.17 4.69 -10.87
C ASP A 49 4.59 4.16 -9.55
N CYS A 50 4.15 5.09 -8.69
CA CYS A 50 3.47 4.79 -7.45
C CYS A 50 1.96 5.02 -7.58
N PHE A 51 1.22 4.16 -6.89
CA PHE A 51 -0.23 4.10 -6.94
C PHE A 51 -0.82 4.08 -5.53
N LYS A 52 -1.97 4.72 -5.39
CA LYS A 52 -2.78 4.73 -4.16
C LYS A 52 -3.98 3.82 -4.31
N ILE A 53 -3.94 2.71 -3.58
CA ILE A 53 -5.02 1.72 -3.54
C ILE A 53 -5.93 2.01 -2.35
N ARG A 54 -7.25 1.98 -2.59
CA ARG A 54 -8.28 2.13 -1.54
C ARG A 54 -8.73 0.75 -1.08
N LEU A 55 -8.39 0.38 0.14
CA LEU A 55 -8.75 -0.90 0.74
C LEU A 55 -9.91 -0.73 1.72
N ALA A 56 -11.02 -1.43 1.50
CA ALA A 56 -12.08 -1.49 2.50
C ALA A 56 -11.61 -2.38 3.67
N ILE A 57 -11.89 -1.94 4.90
CA ILE A 57 -11.64 -2.73 6.11
C ILE A 57 -13.01 -3.22 6.59
N LYS A 58 -13.32 -4.51 6.43
CA LYS A 58 -14.64 -5.06 6.74
C LYS A 58 -15.01 -4.83 8.21
N SER A 59 -14.10 -5.11 9.13
CA SER A 59 -14.33 -4.92 10.57
C SER A 59 -14.54 -3.46 10.98
N LYS A 60 -14.23 -2.50 10.09
CA LYS A 60 -14.49 -1.08 10.32
C LYS A 60 -15.89 -0.64 9.87
N GLY A 61 -16.53 -1.36 8.94
CA GLY A 61 -17.91 -1.09 8.50
C GLY A 61 -18.13 0.22 7.74
N ARG A 62 -17.08 0.87 7.21
CA ARG A 62 -17.17 2.19 6.53
C ARG A 62 -16.88 2.14 5.02
N GLY A 63 -16.80 0.95 4.42
CA GLY A 63 -16.48 0.75 3.00
C GLY A 63 -15.11 1.31 2.58
N LYS A 64 -14.92 1.51 1.27
CA LYS A 64 -13.63 1.99 0.69
C LYS A 64 -13.34 3.47 0.96
N SER A 65 -14.34 4.30 1.28
CA SER A 65 -14.15 5.72 1.58
C SER A 65 -13.52 5.93 2.96
N GLY A 66 -13.97 5.17 3.95
CA GLY A 66 -13.46 5.21 5.33
C GLY A 66 -12.41 4.14 5.66
N GLY A 67 -12.02 3.30 4.70
CA GLY A 67 -11.01 2.25 4.87
C GLY A 67 -9.56 2.73 4.79
N ALA A 68 -8.63 1.79 4.61
CA ALA A 68 -7.20 2.05 4.48
C ALA A 68 -6.82 2.53 3.07
N ARG A 69 -5.68 3.21 3.01
CA ARG A 69 -4.93 3.53 1.79
C ARG A 69 -3.61 2.81 1.85
N ILE A 70 -3.28 2.10 0.77
CA ILE A 70 -1.97 1.46 0.58
C ILE A 70 -1.29 2.20 -0.56
N ILE A 71 -0.02 2.53 -0.35
CA ILE A 71 0.84 3.05 -1.42
C ILE A 71 1.71 1.91 -1.93
N THR A 72 1.68 1.70 -3.24
CA THR A 72 2.52 0.73 -3.95
C THR A 72 3.36 1.45 -5.00
N CYS A 73 4.53 0.92 -5.34
CA CYS A 73 5.29 1.38 -6.50
C CYS A 73 5.72 0.17 -7.34
N VAL A 74 5.54 0.30 -8.66
CA VAL A 74 5.79 -0.77 -9.62
C VAL A 74 7.13 -0.54 -10.29
N PHE A 75 7.99 -1.55 -10.25
CA PHE A 75 9.31 -1.53 -10.88
C PHE A 75 9.32 -2.54 -12.03
N THR A 76 8.89 -2.08 -13.21
CA THR A 76 8.62 -2.92 -14.39
C THR A 76 9.82 -3.75 -14.83
N PHE A 77 11.02 -3.15 -14.86
CA PHE A 77 12.26 -3.87 -15.26
C PHE A 77 12.63 -5.02 -14.32
N GLN A 78 12.20 -4.97 -13.06
CA GLN A 78 12.50 -5.96 -12.03
C GLN A 78 11.34 -6.92 -11.79
N GLU A 79 10.21 -6.73 -12.50
CA GLU A 79 8.94 -7.42 -12.24
C GLU A 79 8.56 -7.41 -10.74
N GLU A 80 8.82 -6.27 -10.08
CA GLU A 80 8.63 -6.11 -8.63
C GLU A 80 7.58 -5.04 -8.32
N VAL A 81 6.78 -5.29 -7.28
CA VAL A 81 5.94 -4.25 -6.66
C VAL A 81 6.33 -4.12 -5.20
N VAL A 82 6.66 -2.89 -4.80
CA VAL A 82 6.97 -2.56 -3.40
C VAL A 82 5.75 -1.93 -2.75
N LEU A 83 5.30 -2.48 -1.63
CA LEU A 83 4.32 -1.88 -0.74
C LEU A 83 5.05 -0.89 0.18
N LEU A 84 4.83 0.41 0.00
CA LEU A 84 5.57 1.46 0.72
C LEU A 84 5.04 1.74 2.12
N THR A 85 3.72 1.86 2.26
CA THR A 85 3.07 2.17 3.55
C THR A 85 1.57 1.89 3.45
N ILE A 86 0.93 1.71 4.60
CA ILE A 86 -0.51 1.61 4.75
C ILE A 86 -0.97 2.56 5.86
N TYR A 87 -2.06 3.28 5.62
CA TYR A 87 -2.66 4.16 6.63
C TYR A 87 -4.17 4.16 6.57
N ASP A 88 -4.80 4.40 7.71
CA ASP A 88 -6.23 4.62 7.79
C ASP A 88 -6.60 6.05 7.36
N LYS A 89 -7.62 6.22 6.50
CA LYS A 89 -8.18 7.54 6.15
C LYS A 89 -8.45 8.43 7.36
N ALA A 90 -8.98 7.81 8.42
CA ALA A 90 -9.43 8.55 9.60
C ALA A 90 -8.25 9.11 10.39
N GLU A 91 -7.07 8.49 10.27
CA GLU A 91 -5.83 8.94 10.93
C GLU A 91 -5.03 9.87 10.03
N LYS A 92 -5.12 9.69 8.71
CA LYS A 92 -4.36 10.46 7.75
C LYS A 92 -5.09 10.60 6.43
N GLU A 93 -5.20 11.86 5.99
CA GLU A 93 -6.03 12.18 4.85
C GLU A 93 -5.41 11.76 3.51
N ASN A 94 -4.13 12.08 3.33
CA ASN A 94 -3.37 11.88 2.11
C ASN A 94 -1.86 11.80 2.42
N ILE A 95 -1.08 11.25 1.48
CA ILE A 95 0.39 11.34 1.49
C ILE A 95 0.80 12.59 0.72
N LYS A 96 1.73 13.38 1.29
CA LYS A 96 2.32 14.55 0.62
C LYS A 96 3.45 14.09 -0.30
N ALA A 97 3.75 14.86 -1.35
CA ALA A 97 4.83 14.53 -2.29
C ALA A 97 6.18 14.28 -1.58
N LYS A 98 6.56 15.17 -0.66
CA LYS A 98 7.78 15.02 0.15
C LYS A 98 7.83 13.70 0.93
N GLU A 99 6.70 13.28 1.50
CA GLU A 99 6.65 12.04 2.25
C GLU A 99 6.73 10.81 1.36
N LEU A 100 6.17 10.88 0.13
CA LEU A 100 6.38 9.83 -0.87
C LEU A 100 7.86 9.71 -1.24
N ASP A 101 8.55 10.84 -1.39
CA ASP A 101 9.98 10.88 -1.67
C ASP A 101 10.80 10.27 -0.53
N ASP A 102 10.47 10.62 0.72
CA ASP A 102 11.13 10.09 1.90
C ASP A 102 10.95 8.55 2.00
N LEU A 103 9.75 8.03 1.68
CA LEU A 103 9.48 6.57 1.64
C LEU A 103 10.26 5.85 0.53
N LEU A 104 10.43 6.49 -0.64
CA LEU A 104 11.20 5.94 -1.75
C LEU A 104 12.71 5.92 -1.44
N ASN A 105 13.21 7.01 -0.85
CA ASN A 105 14.59 7.10 -0.37
C ASN A 105 14.90 6.01 0.66
N ALA A 106 13.95 5.73 1.58
CA ALA A 106 14.12 4.72 2.63
C ALA A 106 14.29 3.28 2.09
N ILE A 107 13.78 2.98 0.90
CA ILE A 107 13.96 1.67 0.23
C ILE A 107 15.10 1.68 -0.81
N GLY A 108 15.86 2.78 -0.91
CA GLY A 108 16.99 2.91 -1.83
C GLY A 108 16.58 2.93 -3.31
N ARG A 109 15.34 3.32 -3.63
CA ARG A 109 14.81 3.36 -5.00
C ARG A 109 14.50 4.81 -5.36
N ASN A 110 15.50 5.51 -5.87
CA ASN A 110 15.38 6.88 -6.35
C ASN A 110 15.15 6.87 -7.87
N TYR A 111 14.20 7.69 -8.33
CA TYR A 111 14.02 8.01 -9.75
C TYR A 111 14.89 9.21 -10.14
#